data_AF-B0EKU9-F1
#
_entry.id   AF-B0EKU9-F1
#
_cell.length_a   1.000
_cell.length_b   1.000
_cell.length_c   1.000
_cell.angle_alpha   90.00
_cell.angle_beta   90.00
_cell.angle_gamma   90.00
#
_symmetry.space_group_name_H-M   'P 1'
#
loop_
_entity.id
_entity.type
_entity.pdbx_description
1 polymer ?
#
loop_
_entity_poly.entity_id
_entity_poly.type
_entity_poly.pdbx_seq_one_letter_code
_entity_poly.pdbx_strand_id
1 'polypeptide(L)'
;MGFLFILVIGILAYLGYLIYKKELTWPIKESIIYKKVLDLIEQVNATNKESQKHLKTDEITSPKTEENQNKNATKTKSGDNVVHVPKPKGDEPVIEDRPNGKKEVVSGDKSILIDRIKSKHFDPVDQKFSEATRLREEYVKAKEAKSPERDELFKKYEATRNEAEEMKKKATIAIFEEVNIYMVDEDAIDLHGLQIEGALAMVKDQINKRKTAGKSIIKVQCGMGHHNTVGFSKIKEAVVKYCQDEKLSFTEDKEHGFVNISL
;
A
#
# COMPACT_ATOMS: atom_id res chain seq x y z
N MET A 1 -33.91 23.44 -12.23
CA MET A 1 -32.62 22.94 -11.69
C MET A 1 -31.56 22.67 -12.76
N GLY A 2 -31.89 22.10 -13.94
CA GLY A 2 -30.87 21.74 -14.95
C GLY A 2 -30.14 22.91 -15.65
N PHE A 3 -30.83 24.01 -15.95
CA PHE A 3 -30.24 25.10 -16.74
C PHE A 3 -29.17 25.90 -15.98
N LEU A 4 -29.37 26.09 -14.67
CA LEU A 4 -28.42 26.79 -13.81
C LEU A 4 -27.11 25.98 -13.65
N PHE A 5 -27.22 24.65 -13.61
CA PHE A 5 -26.08 23.76 -13.47
C PHE A 5 -25.18 23.77 -14.72
N ILE A 6 -25.79 23.80 -15.91
CA ILE A 6 -25.07 23.90 -17.19
C ILE A 6 -24.32 25.24 -17.29
N LEU A 7 -24.95 26.33 -16.84
CA LEU A 7 -24.35 27.67 -16.83
C LEU A 7 -23.12 27.74 -15.90
N VAL A 8 -23.21 27.15 -14.71
CA VAL A 8 -22.09 27.10 -13.75
C VAL A 8 -20.92 26.29 -14.31
N ILE A 9 -21.18 25.13 -14.94
CA ILE A 9 -20.13 24.32 -15.55
C ILE A 9 -19.46 25.07 -16.71
N GLY A 10 -20.24 25.77 -17.54
CA GLY A 10 -19.71 26.59 -18.63
C GLY A 10 -18.78 27.70 -18.13
N ILE A 11 -19.16 28.39 -17.05
CA ILE A 11 -18.35 29.45 -16.44
C ILE A 11 -17.05 28.87 -15.85
N LEU A 12 -17.11 27.73 -15.16
CA LEU A 12 -15.93 27.08 -14.58
C LEU A 12 -14.96 26.58 -15.66
N ALA A 13 -15.48 26.00 -16.75
CA ALA A 13 -14.67 25.56 -17.89
C ALA A 13 -13.99 26.75 -18.59
N TYR A 14 -14.70 27.86 -18.76
CA TYR A 14 -14.15 29.08 -19.34
C TYR A 14 -13.07 29.72 -18.46
N LEU A 15 -13.28 29.76 -17.14
CA LEU A 15 -12.27 30.22 -16.18
C LEU A 15 -11.02 29.32 -16.19
N GLY A 16 -11.20 28.00 -16.25
CA GLY A 16 -10.09 27.05 -16.40
C GLY A 16 -9.31 27.27 -17.70
N TYR A 17 -10.01 27.55 -18.80
CA TYR A 17 -9.39 27.89 -20.09
C TYR A 17 -8.57 29.18 -20.01
N LEU A 18 -9.09 30.24 -19.37
CA LEU A 18 -8.37 31.52 -19.20
C LEU A 18 -7.12 31.37 -18.31
N ILE A 19 -7.19 30.53 -17.27
CA ILE A 19 -6.04 30.18 -16.43
C ILE A 19 -4.99 29.40 -17.24
N TYR A 20 -5.42 28.40 -18.01
CA TYR A 20 -4.53 27.60 -18.87
C TYR A 20 -3.78 28.47 -19.88
N LYS A 21 -4.46 29.46 -20.48
CA LYS A 21 -3.87 30.36 -21.46
C LYS A 21 -2.95 31.44 -20.86
N LYS A 22 -2.81 31.50 -19.53
CA LYS A 22 -2.10 32.56 -18.78
C LYS A 22 -2.58 33.98 -19.10
N GLU A 23 -3.77 34.14 -19.68
CA GLU A 23 -4.37 35.44 -19.98
C GLU A 23 -5.03 36.06 -18.75
N LEU A 24 -5.18 35.30 -17.66
CA LEU A 24 -5.72 35.78 -16.39
C LEU A 24 -4.59 36.22 -15.44
N THR A 25 -4.14 37.47 -15.57
CA THR A 25 -3.24 38.12 -14.61
C THR A 25 -4.05 38.75 -13.46
N TRP A 26 -4.89 37.97 -12.79
CA TRP A 26 -5.65 38.48 -11.64
C TRP A 26 -4.76 38.55 -10.41
N PRO A 27 -4.66 39.69 -9.70
CA PRO A 27 -3.96 39.76 -8.43
C PRO A 27 -4.78 39.00 -7.38
N ILE A 28 -4.52 37.69 -7.25
CA ILE A 28 -5.20 36.80 -6.28
C ILE A 28 -5.13 37.38 -4.85
N LYS A 29 -4.09 38.17 -4.56
CA LYS A 29 -3.88 38.87 -3.29
C LYS A 29 -4.95 39.93 -2.96
N GLU A 30 -5.69 40.42 -3.94
CA GLU A 30 -6.77 41.41 -3.74
C GLU A 30 -8.17 40.78 -3.65
N SER A 31 -8.28 39.47 -3.92
CA SER A 31 -9.57 38.77 -3.84
C SER A 31 -10.11 38.74 -2.42
N ILE A 32 -11.34 39.23 -2.24
CA ILE A 32 -12.08 39.18 -0.97
C ILE A 32 -12.19 37.74 -0.45
N ILE A 33 -12.32 36.77 -1.35
CA ILE A 33 -12.39 35.34 -1.00
C ILE A 33 -11.04 34.86 -0.47
N TYR A 34 -9.94 35.25 -1.12
CA TYR A 34 -8.60 34.87 -0.69
C TYR A 34 -8.24 35.46 0.68
N LYS A 35 -8.62 36.71 0.94
CA LYS A 35 -8.46 37.35 2.26
C LYS A 35 -9.28 36.64 3.34
N LYS A 36 -10.54 36.30 3.05
CA LYS A 36 -11.38 35.53 4.00
C LYS A 36 -10.81 34.14 4.32
N VAL A 37 -10.21 33.48 3.34
CA VAL A 37 -9.55 32.18 3.55
C VAL A 37 -8.30 32.33 4.43
N LEU A 38 -7.51 33.38 4.22
CA LEU A 38 -6.35 33.68 5.07
C LEU A 38 -6.75 34.03 6.51
N ASP A 39 -7.78 34.86 6.70
CA ASP A 39 -8.31 35.18 8.04
C ASP A 39 -8.79 33.92 8.76
N LEU A 40 -9.44 32.99 8.05
CA LEU A 40 -9.90 31.73 8.62
C LEU A 40 -8.72 30.84 9.06
N ILE A 41 -7.66 30.77 8.25
CA ILE A 41 -6.44 30.02 8.57
C ILE A 41 -5.75 30.64 9.80
N GLU A 42 -5.71 31.97 9.89
CA GLU A 42 -5.10 32.67 11.03
C GLU A 42 -5.90 32.49 12.33
N GLN A 43 -7.24 32.50 12.26
CA GLN A 43 -8.11 32.19 13.40
C GLN A 43 -7.94 30.75 13.89
N VAL A 44 -7.86 29.78 12.99
CA VAL A 44 -7.60 28.37 13.35
C VAL A 44 -6.23 28.23 14.04
N ASN A 45 -5.21 28.93 13.53
CA ASN A 45 -3.86 28.89 14.12
C ASN A 45 -3.79 29.59 15.49
N ALA A 46 -4.51 30.69 15.68
CA ALA A 46 -4.62 31.37 16.97
C ALA A 46 -5.32 30.49 18.02
N THR A 47 -6.40 29.80 17.62
CA THR A 47 -7.16 28.88 18.48
C THR A 47 -6.31 27.66 18.91
N ASN A 48 -5.48 27.15 18.01
CA ASN A 48 -4.52 26.09 18.32
C ASN A 48 -3.40 26.55 19.27
N LYS A 49 -2.98 27.82 19.18
CA LYS A 49 -1.94 28.39 20.05
C LYS A 49 -2.45 28.68 21.47
N GLU A 50 -3.72 29.06 21.63
CA GLU A 50 -4.37 29.19 22.94
C GLU A 50 -4.61 27.82 23.61
N SER A 51 -5.01 26.81 22.82
CA SER A 51 -5.19 25.43 23.30
C SER A 51 -3.89 24.79 23.82
N GLN A 52 -2.73 25.21 23.31
CA GLN A 52 -1.41 24.77 23.80
C GLN A 52 -0.90 25.54 25.03
N LYS A 53 -1.47 26.71 25.35
CA LYS A 53 -1.07 27.53 26.51
C LYS A 53 -1.74 27.10 27.81
N HIS A 54 -2.92 26.47 27.71
CA HIS A 54 -3.74 26.08 28.86
C HIS A 54 -3.39 24.71 29.49
N LEU A 55 -2.35 24.03 29.01
CA LEU A 55 -1.92 22.69 29.47
C LEU A 55 -0.54 22.68 30.18
N LYS A 56 0.04 23.86 30.49
CA LYS A 56 1.36 23.97 31.14
C LYS A 56 1.34 24.90 32.35
N THR A 57 0.61 24.54 33.38
CA THR A 57 0.89 24.97 34.78
C THR A 57 0.32 23.90 35.69
N ASP A 58 1.22 23.07 36.25
CA ASP A 58 1.17 22.49 37.59
C ASP A 58 2.43 21.60 37.72
N GLU A 59 3.58 22.23 37.93
CA GLU A 59 4.70 21.61 38.67
C GLU A 59 4.26 21.48 40.14
N ILE A 60 4.62 20.41 40.88
CA ILE A 60 5.68 20.40 41.91
C ILE A 60 6.08 18.94 42.29
N THR A 61 7.41 18.69 42.32
CA THR A 61 8.20 17.77 43.21
C THR A 61 8.20 16.24 43.05
N SER A 62 9.37 15.72 42.69
CA SER A 62 9.97 14.44 43.15
C SER A 62 10.81 14.69 44.43
N PRO A 63 11.42 13.71 45.17
CA PRO A 63 11.67 12.28 44.83
C PRO A 63 11.56 11.24 45.99
N LYS A 64 11.41 9.94 45.66
CA LYS A 64 12.30 8.81 46.10
C LYS A 64 11.72 7.40 45.79
N THR A 65 12.59 6.60 45.17
CA THR A 65 12.95 5.17 45.30
C THR A 65 11.92 4.04 45.50
N GLU A 66 12.21 2.94 44.78
CA GLU A 66 11.95 1.50 45.05
C GLU A 66 10.99 0.73 44.13
N GLU A 67 11.28 -0.56 44.05
CA GLU A 67 11.04 -1.57 43.01
C GLU A 67 9.59 -1.99 42.72
N ASN A 68 9.48 -2.73 41.61
CA ASN A 68 8.60 -3.87 41.30
C ASN A 68 7.36 -3.69 40.40
N GLN A 69 7.46 -4.40 39.26
CA GLN A 69 6.46 -5.20 38.53
C GLN A 69 5.02 -4.70 38.25
N ASN A 70 4.71 -4.83 36.95
CA ASN A 70 3.46 -5.32 36.34
C ASN A 70 2.44 -4.30 35.79
N LYS A 71 2.07 -4.54 34.52
CA LYS A 71 0.81 -4.22 33.81
C LYS A 71 0.35 -2.76 33.80
N ASN A 72 0.36 -2.15 32.60
CA ASN A 72 -0.85 -2.09 31.78
C ASN A 72 -0.64 -1.30 30.48
N ALA A 73 -1.35 -1.78 29.47
CA ALA A 73 -1.58 -1.13 28.20
C ALA A 73 -2.00 0.33 28.36
N THR A 74 -1.40 1.22 27.57
CA THR A 74 -2.04 2.48 27.20
C THR A 74 -1.89 2.70 25.71
N LYS A 75 -3.04 2.67 25.04
CA LYS A 75 -3.27 3.18 23.69
C LYS A 75 -2.82 4.62 23.63
N THR A 76 -1.99 4.95 22.65
CA THR A 76 -1.95 6.32 22.11
C THR A 76 -2.16 6.22 20.61
N LYS A 77 -3.34 6.65 20.15
CA LYS A 77 -3.56 7.03 18.76
C LYS A 77 -2.75 8.30 18.52
N SER A 78 -1.70 8.26 17.70
CA SER A 78 -1.02 9.47 17.22
C SER A 78 -1.32 9.66 15.74
N GLY A 79 -2.09 10.71 15.46
CA GLY A 79 -2.33 11.25 14.13
C GLY A 79 -1.25 12.27 13.76
N ASP A 80 0.01 11.86 13.81
CA ASP A 80 1.14 12.62 13.27
C ASP A 80 1.73 11.81 12.11
N ASN A 81 2.15 12.49 11.03
CA ASN A 81 2.89 11.87 9.92
C ASN A 81 4.28 11.40 10.40
N VAL A 82 4.32 10.34 11.21
CA VAL A 82 5.54 9.69 11.65
C VAL A 82 6.01 8.78 10.54
N VAL A 83 7.09 9.17 9.86
CA VAL A 83 7.79 8.30 8.90
C VAL A 83 8.39 7.14 9.72
N HIS A 84 7.90 5.92 9.52
CA HIS A 84 8.45 4.75 10.19
C HIS A 84 9.86 4.49 9.66
N VAL A 85 10.84 4.37 10.56
CA VAL A 85 12.19 3.96 10.21
C VAL A 85 12.21 2.44 10.07
N PRO A 86 12.48 1.89 8.86
CA PRO A 86 12.54 0.45 8.68
C PRO A 86 13.56 -0.19 9.60
N LYS A 87 13.19 -1.32 10.24
CA LYS A 87 14.13 -2.11 11.02
C LYS A 87 15.18 -2.74 10.08
N PRO A 88 16.47 -2.78 10.46
CA PRO A 88 17.47 -3.53 9.70
C PRO A 88 17.09 -5.01 9.67
N LYS A 89 17.53 -5.71 8.64
CA LYS A 89 17.37 -7.16 8.55
C LYS A 89 18.35 -7.88 9.48
N GLY A 90 17.94 -9.05 9.95
CA GLY A 90 18.77 -9.93 10.78
C GLY A 90 19.78 -10.76 9.98
N ASP A 91 20.14 -11.91 10.52
CA ASP A 91 21.10 -12.84 9.91
C ASP A 91 20.50 -13.63 8.74
N GLU A 92 21.37 -14.19 7.88
CA GLU A 92 20.95 -15.05 6.76
C GLU A 92 20.10 -16.24 7.27
N PRO A 93 18.98 -16.56 6.57
CA PRO A 93 18.11 -17.64 6.98
C PRO A 93 18.76 -19.00 6.77
N VAL A 94 18.75 -19.83 7.82
CA VAL A 94 19.14 -21.24 7.74
C VAL A 94 17.90 -22.07 7.39
N ILE A 95 18.00 -22.86 6.32
CA ILE A 95 16.89 -23.61 5.77
C ILE A 95 17.14 -25.10 5.96
N GLU A 96 16.15 -25.80 6.50
CA GLU A 96 16.13 -27.26 6.60
C GLU A 96 15.00 -27.84 5.74
N ASP A 97 15.27 -28.98 5.11
CA ASP A 97 14.26 -29.73 4.35
C ASP A 97 13.41 -30.58 5.30
N ARG A 98 12.10 -30.61 5.07
CA ARG A 98 11.16 -31.45 5.81
C ARG A 98 10.76 -32.69 5.01
N PRO A 99 10.41 -33.81 5.67
CA PRO A 99 10.09 -35.08 4.99
C PRO A 99 8.93 -35.02 3.99
N ASN A 100 8.05 -34.03 4.10
CA ASN A 100 6.88 -33.84 3.25
C ASN A 100 7.13 -32.91 2.04
N GLY A 101 8.41 -32.64 1.71
CA GLY A 101 8.79 -31.71 0.62
C GLY A 101 8.61 -30.23 0.98
N LYS A 102 8.21 -29.92 2.22
CA LYS A 102 8.24 -28.56 2.75
C LYS A 102 9.66 -28.19 3.18
N LYS A 103 9.87 -26.91 3.40
CA LYS A 103 11.10 -26.38 3.97
C LYS A 103 10.77 -25.56 5.19
N GLU A 104 11.74 -25.35 6.05
CA GLU A 104 11.58 -24.50 7.23
C GLU A 104 12.78 -23.59 7.39
N VAL A 105 12.51 -22.35 7.77
CA VAL A 105 13.54 -21.43 8.23
C VAL A 105 13.70 -21.66 9.72
N VAL A 106 14.77 -22.35 10.12
CA VAL A 106 15.01 -22.75 11.51
C VAL A 106 15.72 -21.66 12.32
N SER A 107 16.42 -20.76 11.64
CA SER A 107 17.04 -19.57 12.24
C SER A 107 17.28 -18.49 11.18
N GLY A 108 17.62 -17.28 11.62
CA GLY A 108 17.84 -16.11 10.75
C GLY A 108 16.55 -15.41 10.32
N ASP A 109 16.69 -14.39 9.48
CA ASP A 109 15.61 -13.51 9.05
C ASP A 109 14.98 -13.99 7.73
N LYS A 110 13.74 -14.51 7.81
CA LYS A 110 12.96 -14.95 6.65
C LYS A 110 12.79 -13.83 5.60
N SER A 111 12.80 -12.55 5.97
CA SER A 111 12.63 -11.44 5.03
C SER A 111 13.76 -11.34 3.99
N ILE A 112 14.94 -11.89 4.28
CA ILE A 112 16.04 -11.99 3.31
C ILE A 112 15.69 -13.00 2.22
N LEU A 113 15.18 -14.17 2.61
CA LEU A 113 14.72 -15.20 1.69
C LEU A 113 13.57 -14.70 0.83
N ILE A 114 12.58 -14.02 1.43
CA ILE A 114 11.45 -13.44 0.69
C ILE A 114 11.93 -12.46 -0.37
N ASP A 115 12.86 -11.57 -0.04
CA ASP A 115 13.39 -10.59 -0.99
C ASP A 115 14.14 -11.28 -2.14
N ARG A 116 14.90 -12.34 -1.84
CA ARG A 116 15.58 -13.15 -2.88
C ARG A 116 14.57 -13.81 -3.82
N ILE A 117 13.51 -14.41 -3.28
CA ILE A 117 12.43 -15.02 -4.08
C ILE A 117 11.74 -13.96 -4.93
N LYS A 118 11.43 -12.80 -4.34
CA LYS A 118 10.79 -11.68 -5.03
C LYS A 118 11.66 -11.21 -6.19
N SER A 119 12.94 -10.88 -5.96
CA SER A 119 13.84 -10.41 -7.01
C SER A 119 14.00 -11.43 -8.14
N LYS A 120 14.20 -12.71 -7.81
CA LYS A 120 14.29 -13.80 -8.79
C LYS A 120 13.13 -13.81 -9.79
N HIS A 121 11.91 -13.51 -9.34
CA HIS A 121 10.71 -13.60 -10.17
C HIS A 121 10.23 -12.25 -10.73
N PHE A 122 10.35 -11.15 -9.98
CA PHE A 122 9.89 -9.83 -10.39
C PHE A 122 10.92 -9.00 -11.15
N ASP A 123 12.24 -9.23 -11.00
CA ASP A 123 13.23 -8.42 -11.72
C ASP A 123 13.03 -8.50 -13.26
N PRO A 124 12.76 -9.68 -13.87
CA PRO A 124 12.44 -9.74 -15.30
C PRO A 124 11.12 -9.04 -15.67
N VAL A 125 10.14 -9.06 -14.77
CA VAL A 125 8.84 -8.38 -14.96
C VAL A 125 9.04 -6.86 -14.97
N ASP A 126 9.83 -6.34 -14.02
CA ASP A 126 10.14 -4.92 -13.88
C ASP A 126 10.94 -4.41 -15.09
N GLN A 127 11.88 -5.21 -15.61
CA GLN A 127 12.58 -4.91 -16.86
C GLN A 127 11.60 -4.78 -18.04
N LYS A 128 10.62 -5.69 -18.13
CA LYS A 128 9.62 -5.68 -19.22
C LYS A 128 8.66 -4.49 -19.11
N PHE A 129 8.21 -4.13 -17.91
CA PHE A 129 7.44 -2.89 -17.70
C PHE A 129 8.25 -1.63 -18.00
N SER A 130 9.56 -1.65 -17.71
CA SER A 130 10.45 -0.55 -18.06
C SER A 130 10.58 -0.39 -19.57
N GLU A 131 10.68 -1.49 -20.32
CA GLU A 131 10.62 -1.50 -21.79
C GLU A 131 9.29 -0.92 -22.31
N ALA A 132 8.15 -1.39 -21.78
CA ALA A 132 6.84 -0.86 -22.14
C ALA A 132 6.72 0.65 -21.85
N THR A 133 7.30 1.12 -20.74
CA THR A 133 7.30 2.55 -20.40
C THR A 133 8.08 3.38 -21.41
N ARG A 134 9.25 2.91 -21.85
CA ARG A 134 10.03 3.57 -22.91
C ARG A 134 9.26 3.65 -24.23
N LEU A 135 8.66 2.53 -24.65
CA LEU A 135 7.83 2.49 -25.87
C LEU A 135 6.63 3.44 -25.77
N ARG A 136 6.03 3.58 -24.58
CA ARG A 136 4.95 4.53 -24.33
C ARG A 136 5.43 5.97 -24.51
N GLU A 137 6.60 6.32 -23.99
CA GLU A 137 7.18 7.65 -24.14
C GLU A 137 7.49 7.98 -25.60
N GLU A 138 8.04 7.02 -26.35
CA GLU A 138 8.28 7.15 -27.80
C GLU A 138 6.96 7.33 -28.57
N TYR A 139 5.94 6.53 -28.25
CA TYR A 139 4.60 6.66 -28.80
C TYR A 139 4.01 8.06 -28.57
N VAL A 140 4.13 8.60 -27.34
CA VAL A 140 3.62 9.94 -27.00
C VAL A 140 4.33 11.00 -27.83
N LYS A 141 5.66 10.95 -27.95
CA LYS A 141 6.44 11.88 -28.78
C LYS A 141 6.04 11.79 -30.27
N ALA A 142 5.91 10.59 -30.80
CA ALA A 142 5.48 10.37 -32.19
C ALA A 142 4.06 10.90 -32.44
N LYS A 143 3.15 10.76 -31.46
CA LYS A 143 1.80 11.30 -31.51
C LYS A 143 1.79 12.82 -31.54
N GLU A 144 2.57 13.47 -30.69
CA GLU A 144 2.70 14.93 -30.65
C GLU A 144 3.30 15.48 -31.96
N ALA A 145 4.29 14.78 -32.52
CA ALA A 145 4.91 15.12 -33.81
C ALA A 145 4.05 14.77 -35.03
N LYS A 146 2.87 14.15 -34.85
CA LYS A 146 2.03 13.60 -35.94
C LYS A 146 2.81 12.67 -36.88
N SER A 147 3.78 11.92 -36.33
CA SER A 147 4.60 10.98 -37.08
C SER A 147 3.77 9.82 -37.64
N PRO A 148 4.05 9.34 -38.87
CA PRO A 148 3.41 8.14 -39.42
C PRO A 148 3.73 6.87 -38.61
N GLU A 149 4.83 6.84 -37.85
CA GLU A 149 5.26 5.68 -37.04
C GLU A 149 4.46 5.50 -35.75
N ARG A 150 3.60 6.48 -35.40
CA ARG A 150 2.83 6.48 -34.15
C ARG A 150 1.99 5.21 -33.95
N ASP A 151 1.39 4.69 -35.02
CA ASP A 151 0.54 3.50 -34.92
C ASP A 151 1.35 2.21 -34.71
N GLU A 152 2.56 2.14 -35.27
CA GLU A 152 3.47 1.02 -35.02
C GLU A 152 4.00 1.04 -33.59
N LEU A 153 4.43 2.21 -33.09
CA LEU A 153 4.89 2.38 -31.71
C LEU A 153 3.79 2.05 -30.70
N PHE A 154 2.54 2.44 -30.99
CA PHE A 154 1.39 2.07 -30.16
C PHE A 154 1.21 0.56 -30.09
N LYS A 155 1.26 -0.15 -31.22
CA LYS A 155 1.14 -1.61 -31.26
C LYS A 155 2.25 -2.30 -30.47
N LYS A 156 3.49 -1.83 -30.60
CA LYS A 156 4.64 -2.36 -29.84
C LYS A 156 4.45 -2.14 -28.33
N TYR A 157 4.10 -0.91 -27.93
CA TYR A 157 3.81 -0.59 -26.53
C TYR A 157 2.72 -1.50 -25.94
N GLU A 158 1.58 -1.63 -26.62
CA GLU A 158 0.47 -2.46 -26.14
C GLU A 158 0.87 -3.94 -26.05
N ALA A 159 1.59 -4.47 -27.06
CA ALA A 159 2.08 -5.84 -27.04
C ALA A 159 3.05 -6.09 -25.88
N THR A 160 4.07 -5.24 -25.71
CA THR A 160 5.06 -5.35 -24.62
C THR A 160 4.40 -5.19 -23.25
N ARG A 161 3.42 -4.29 -23.12
CA ARG A 161 2.66 -4.11 -21.87
C ARG A 161 1.85 -5.36 -21.53
N ASN A 162 1.13 -5.92 -22.50
CA ASN A 162 0.34 -7.14 -22.29
C ASN A 162 1.25 -8.32 -21.92
N GLU A 163 2.41 -8.45 -22.55
CA GLU A 163 3.42 -9.45 -22.19
C GLU A 163 3.90 -9.27 -20.74
N ALA A 164 4.19 -8.03 -20.33
CA ALA A 164 4.61 -7.72 -18.95
C ALA A 164 3.52 -8.08 -17.92
N GLU A 165 2.24 -7.81 -18.21
CA GLU A 165 1.11 -8.19 -17.34
C GLU A 165 0.97 -9.72 -17.22
N GLU A 166 1.15 -10.47 -18.30
CA GLU A 166 1.14 -11.94 -18.26
C GLU A 166 2.34 -12.50 -17.47
N MET A 167 3.53 -11.91 -17.64
CA MET A 167 4.69 -12.24 -16.81
C MET A 167 4.43 -11.93 -15.33
N LYS A 168 3.81 -10.80 -15.01
CA LYS A 168 3.43 -10.40 -13.64
C LYS A 168 2.51 -11.44 -12.98
N LYS A 169 1.52 -11.93 -13.71
CA LYS A 169 0.60 -12.99 -13.23
C LYS A 169 1.36 -14.28 -12.92
N LYS A 170 2.24 -14.72 -13.84
CA LYS A 170 3.05 -15.94 -13.64
C LYS A 170 4.02 -15.79 -12.47
N ALA A 171 4.70 -14.66 -12.35
CA ALA A 171 5.61 -14.36 -11.25
C ALA A 171 4.88 -14.35 -9.90
N THR A 172 3.67 -13.77 -9.85
CA THR A 172 2.82 -13.78 -8.65
C THR A 172 2.54 -15.20 -8.17
N ILE A 173 2.14 -16.09 -9.08
CA ILE A 173 1.87 -17.51 -8.75
C ILE A 173 3.15 -18.20 -8.30
N ALA A 174 4.26 -18.04 -9.03
CA ALA A 174 5.53 -18.67 -8.70
C ALA A 174 6.09 -18.24 -7.34
N ILE A 175 5.99 -16.95 -7.00
CA ILE A 175 6.38 -16.45 -5.68
C ILE A 175 5.47 -17.03 -4.61
N PHE A 176 4.15 -17.01 -4.81
CA PHE A 176 3.20 -17.56 -3.86
C PHE A 176 3.52 -19.03 -3.58
N GLU A 177 3.69 -19.86 -4.61
CA GLU A 177 4.03 -21.27 -4.48
C GLU A 177 5.37 -21.47 -3.76
N GLU A 178 6.43 -20.76 -4.16
CA GLU A 178 7.77 -20.90 -3.58
C GLU A 178 7.80 -20.47 -2.10
N VAL A 179 7.11 -19.39 -1.74
CA VAL A 179 7.03 -18.94 -0.34
C VAL A 179 6.20 -19.90 0.52
N ASN A 180 5.12 -20.46 -0.01
CA ASN A 180 4.24 -21.37 0.73
C ASN A 180 4.85 -22.76 0.96
N ILE A 181 5.98 -23.10 0.34
CA ILE A 181 6.80 -24.26 0.73
C ILE A 181 7.33 -24.10 2.16
N TYR A 182 7.52 -22.86 2.63
CA TYR A 182 7.97 -22.54 3.99
C TYR A 182 6.83 -22.35 4.99
N MET A 183 5.58 -22.57 4.57
CA MET A 183 4.42 -22.51 5.45
C MET A 183 4.10 -23.91 5.99
N VAL A 184 4.15 -24.01 7.32
CA VAL A 184 4.01 -25.27 8.08
C VAL A 184 2.56 -25.57 8.42
N ASP A 185 1.78 -24.55 8.78
CA ASP A 185 0.36 -24.71 9.10
C ASP A 185 -0.44 -24.95 7.80
N GLU A 186 -1.18 -26.05 7.74
CA GLU A 186 -1.96 -26.45 6.56
C GLU A 186 -3.10 -25.49 6.23
N ASP A 187 -3.68 -24.86 7.27
CA ASP A 187 -4.75 -23.90 7.09
C ASP A 187 -4.20 -22.49 6.81
N ALA A 188 -2.88 -22.32 6.84
CA ALA A 188 -2.22 -21.05 6.58
C ALA A 188 -1.71 -20.91 5.14
N ILE A 189 -1.72 -19.66 4.66
CA ILE A 189 -1.04 -19.24 3.45
C ILE A 189 -0.16 -18.02 3.73
N ASP A 190 0.93 -17.89 3.01
CA ASP A 190 1.86 -16.77 3.09
C ASP A 190 1.77 -15.88 1.84
N LEU A 191 1.55 -14.58 2.03
CA LEU A 191 1.45 -13.59 0.96
C LEU A 191 2.67 -12.66 0.87
N HIS A 192 3.71 -12.90 1.67
CA HIS A 192 4.91 -12.08 1.65
C HIS A 192 5.56 -12.08 0.25
N GLY A 193 6.10 -10.91 -0.13
CA GLY A 193 6.76 -10.72 -1.43
C GLY A 193 5.80 -10.42 -2.59
N LEU A 194 4.50 -10.61 -2.42
CA LEU A 194 3.51 -10.29 -3.45
C LEU A 194 3.17 -8.80 -3.51
N GLN A 195 2.78 -8.34 -4.71
CA GLN A 195 2.08 -7.06 -4.86
C GLN A 195 0.62 -7.19 -4.42
N ILE A 196 0.00 -6.09 -3.99
CA ILE A 196 -1.35 -6.08 -3.39
C ILE A 196 -2.39 -6.78 -4.30
N GLU A 197 -2.41 -6.44 -5.59
CA GLU A 197 -3.35 -7.03 -6.55
C GLU A 197 -3.18 -8.55 -6.65
N GLY A 198 -1.92 -9.02 -6.78
CA GLY A 198 -1.59 -10.44 -6.84
C GLY A 198 -1.92 -11.17 -5.54
N ALA A 199 -1.66 -10.55 -4.39
CA ALA A 199 -1.99 -11.09 -3.08
C ALA A 199 -3.51 -11.31 -2.93
N LEU A 200 -4.34 -10.34 -3.34
CA LEU A 200 -5.79 -10.47 -3.33
C LEU A 200 -6.30 -11.54 -4.30
N ALA A 201 -5.69 -11.67 -5.48
CA ALA A 201 -6.02 -12.73 -6.42
C ALA A 201 -5.75 -14.11 -5.82
N MET A 202 -4.61 -14.30 -5.14
CA MET A 202 -4.29 -15.56 -4.45
C MET A 202 -5.25 -15.84 -3.28
N VAL A 203 -5.60 -14.82 -2.47
CA VAL A 203 -6.59 -15.01 -1.40
C VAL A 203 -7.94 -15.51 -1.95
N LYS A 204 -8.45 -14.88 -3.02
CA LYS A 204 -9.70 -15.28 -3.67
C LYS A 204 -9.66 -16.72 -4.16
N ASP A 205 -8.60 -17.07 -4.89
CA ASP A 205 -8.39 -18.44 -5.39
C ASP A 205 -8.32 -19.47 -4.25
N GLN A 206 -7.57 -19.16 -3.18
CA GLN A 206 -7.38 -20.06 -2.04
C GLN A 206 -8.64 -20.22 -1.19
N ILE A 207 -9.45 -19.17 -1.04
CA ILE A 207 -10.78 -19.25 -0.41
C ILE A 207 -11.66 -20.23 -1.20
N ASN A 208 -11.73 -20.09 -2.53
CA ASN A 208 -12.54 -20.96 -3.37
C ASN A 208 -12.08 -22.42 -3.28
N LYS A 209 -10.77 -22.67 -3.43
CA LYS A 209 -10.19 -24.02 -3.31
C LYS A 209 -10.50 -24.66 -1.96
N ARG A 210 -10.35 -23.92 -0.86
CA ARG A 210 -10.62 -24.43 0.49
C ARG A 210 -12.10 -24.69 0.75
N LYS A 211 -13.00 -23.83 0.26
CA LYS A 211 -14.45 -24.08 0.31
C LYS A 211 -14.83 -25.35 -0.43
N THR A 212 -14.30 -25.57 -1.64
CA THR A 212 -14.51 -26.81 -2.40
C THR A 212 -13.96 -28.03 -1.67
N ALA A 213 -12.85 -27.88 -0.93
CA ALA A 213 -12.28 -28.94 -0.10
C ALA A 213 -12.97 -29.13 1.26
N GLY A 214 -14.05 -28.40 1.57
CA GLY A 214 -14.78 -28.52 2.84
C GLY A 214 -14.04 -27.95 4.06
N LYS A 215 -13.03 -27.10 3.87
CA LYS A 215 -12.32 -26.43 4.96
C LYS A 215 -13.14 -25.24 5.47
N SER A 216 -13.11 -25.01 6.78
CA SER A 216 -13.89 -23.96 7.46
C SER A 216 -13.11 -22.68 7.76
N ILE A 217 -11.79 -22.68 7.55
CA ILE A 217 -10.92 -21.54 7.86
C ILE A 217 -9.75 -21.44 6.88
N ILE A 218 -9.25 -20.22 6.71
CA ILE A 218 -7.94 -19.93 6.13
C ILE A 218 -7.25 -18.85 6.95
N LYS A 219 -5.96 -19.06 7.27
CA LYS A 219 -5.11 -18.08 7.96
C LYS A 219 -4.20 -17.42 6.94
N VAL A 220 -4.26 -16.10 6.81
CA VAL A 220 -3.54 -15.36 5.77
C VAL A 220 -2.42 -14.55 6.39
N GLN A 221 -1.17 -14.98 6.22
CA GLN A 221 0.01 -14.26 6.70
C GLN A 221 0.31 -13.09 5.75
N CYS A 222 0.00 -11.88 6.20
CA CYS A 222 0.13 -10.65 5.41
C CYS A 222 1.41 -9.87 5.74
N GLY A 223 2.11 -10.25 6.83
CA GLY A 223 3.27 -9.56 7.35
C GLY A 223 2.96 -8.41 8.29
N MET A 224 3.99 -7.97 9.04
CA MET A 224 3.87 -6.93 10.06
C MET A 224 4.24 -5.53 9.55
N GLY A 225 4.99 -5.43 8.45
CA GLY A 225 5.42 -4.13 7.88
C GLY A 225 6.69 -3.52 8.50
N HIS A 226 7.46 -4.29 9.28
CA HIS A 226 8.67 -3.81 9.97
C HIS A 226 9.80 -3.27 9.07
N HIS A 227 9.89 -3.74 7.83
CA HIS A 227 10.97 -3.39 6.90
C HIS A 227 10.55 -2.39 5.82
N ASN A 228 9.36 -1.80 5.95
CA ASN A 228 8.88 -0.77 5.02
C ASN A 228 8.78 0.58 5.73
N THR A 229 8.67 1.67 4.96
CA THR A 229 8.64 3.04 5.50
C THR A 229 7.27 3.45 6.08
N VAL A 230 6.24 2.62 5.89
CA VAL A 230 4.89 2.91 6.38
C VAL A 230 4.62 2.31 7.76
N GLY A 231 5.40 1.30 8.19
CA GLY A 231 5.31 0.69 9.52
C GLY A 231 4.13 -0.27 9.70
N PHE A 232 3.40 -0.59 8.64
CA PHE A 232 2.31 -1.58 8.63
C PHE A 232 2.27 -2.35 7.31
N SER A 233 1.55 -3.48 7.26
CA SER A 233 1.39 -4.25 6.03
C SER A 233 0.25 -3.72 5.17
N LYS A 234 0.58 -3.19 3.99
CA LYS A 234 -0.42 -2.79 2.98
C LYS A 234 -1.23 -3.98 2.45
N ILE A 235 -0.65 -5.19 2.44
CA ILE A 235 -1.37 -6.40 2.07
C ILE A 235 -2.44 -6.72 3.11
N LYS A 236 -2.11 -6.58 4.40
CA LYS A 236 -3.06 -6.80 5.50
C LYS A 236 -4.27 -5.89 5.35
N GLU A 237 -4.04 -4.59 5.16
CA GLU A 237 -5.12 -3.61 4.95
C GLU A 237 -5.99 -3.97 3.74
N ALA A 238 -5.38 -4.39 2.63
CA ALA A 238 -6.10 -4.81 1.44
C ALA A 238 -6.95 -6.07 1.67
N VAL A 239 -6.41 -7.08 2.39
CA VAL A 239 -7.13 -8.31 2.72
C VAL A 239 -8.29 -8.04 3.67
N VAL A 240 -8.07 -7.21 4.70
CA VAL A 240 -9.13 -6.78 5.63
C VAL A 240 -10.25 -6.06 4.88
N LYS A 241 -9.90 -5.11 4.01
CA LYS A 241 -10.88 -4.42 3.18
C LYS A 241 -11.66 -5.39 2.28
N TYR A 242 -10.96 -6.32 1.64
CA TYR A 242 -11.61 -7.35 0.83
C TYR A 242 -12.62 -8.18 1.65
N CYS A 243 -12.25 -8.61 2.87
CA CYS A 243 -13.16 -9.36 3.73
C CYS A 243 -14.39 -8.53 4.12
N GLN A 244 -14.23 -7.24 4.41
CA GLN A 244 -15.34 -6.33 4.72
C GLN A 244 -16.27 -6.16 3.51
N ASP A 245 -15.72 -5.93 2.32
CA ASP A 245 -16.49 -5.72 1.09
C ASP A 245 -17.30 -6.99 0.72
N GLU A 246 -16.72 -8.17 0.88
CA GLU A 246 -17.36 -9.47 0.62
C GLU A 246 -18.18 -10.01 1.81
N LYS A 247 -18.25 -9.27 2.92
CA LYS A 247 -18.96 -9.67 4.16
C LYS A 247 -18.50 -11.02 4.71
N LEU A 248 -17.22 -11.33 4.57
CA LEU A 248 -16.60 -12.51 5.15
C LEU A 248 -16.39 -12.31 6.66
N SER A 249 -16.58 -13.37 7.44
CA SER A 249 -16.22 -13.35 8.86
C SER A 249 -14.71 -13.50 9.00
N PHE A 250 -14.06 -12.57 9.70
CA PHE A 250 -12.61 -12.62 9.91
C PHE A 250 -12.18 -12.08 11.28
N THR A 251 -10.98 -12.48 11.71
CA THR A 251 -10.26 -11.89 12.85
C THR A 251 -8.85 -11.50 12.43
N GLU A 252 -8.28 -10.52 13.12
CA GLU A 252 -6.92 -10.08 12.87
C GLU A 252 -5.99 -10.47 14.02
N ASP A 253 -4.89 -11.15 13.70
CA ASP A 253 -3.75 -11.24 14.61
C ASP A 253 -2.82 -10.06 14.33
N LYS A 254 -2.71 -9.17 15.31
CA LYS A 254 -1.86 -7.97 15.20
C LYS A 254 -0.41 -8.26 15.55
N GLU A 255 -0.15 -9.30 16.32
CA GLU A 255 1.19 -9.64 16.79
C GLU A 255 1.98 -10.37 15.70
N HIS A 256 1.31 -11.20 14.92
CA HIS A 256 1.96 -12.03 13.89
C HIS A 256 1.62 -11.62 12.45
N GLY A 257 0.72 -10.63 12.28
CA GLY A 257 0.34 -10.13 10.96
C GLY A 257 -0.55 -11.10 10.16
N PHE A 258 -1.35 -11.93 10.85
CA PHE A 258 -2.35 -12.80 10.23
C PHE A 258 -3.72 -12.13 10.11
N VAL A 259 -4.47 -12.56 9.11
CA VAL A 259 -5.92 -12.38 9.01
C VAL A 259 -6.54 -13.77 8.90
N ASN A 260 -7.34 -14.18 9.88
CA ASN A 260 -8.01 -15.48 9.90
C ASN A 260 -9.43 -15.31 9.36
N ILE A 261 -9.76 -15.99 8.27
CA ILE A 261 -11.04 -15.88 7.57
C ILE A 261 -11.81 -17.18 7.74
N SER A 262 -13.06 -17.09 8.21
CA SER A 262 -14.00 -18.21 8.26
C SER A 262 -14.65 -18.42 6.89
N LEU A 263 -14.76 -19.68 6.46
CA LEU A 263 -15.20 -20.06 5.11
C LEU A 263 -16.62 -20.65 5.09
#